data_AF-A0A521C6U5-F1
#
_entry.id   AF-A0A521C6U5-F1
#
_cell.length_a   1.000
_cell.length_b   1.000
_cell.length_c   1.000
_cell.angle_alpha   90.00
_cell.angle_beta   90.00
_cell.angle_gamma   90.00
#
_symmetry.space_group_name_H-M   'P 1'
#
loop_
_entity.id
_entity.type
_entity.pdbx_description
1 polymer ?
#
loop_
_entity_poly.entity_id
_entity_poly.type
_entity_poly.pdbx_seq_one_letter_code
_entity_poly.pdbx_strand_id
1 'polypeptide(L)'
;MITDKEFTLRLIRQLTQALEKLILDKPEESLMQKELDFDTLMRDIFKMSFTEVSSKTKEEMIALVNERQERDHKDYYEMLGNLFYFNSRHDQNKDFQDKAKTFYELYLQTSGIFALPIINRINELKKALE
;
A
#
# COMPACT_ATOMS: atom_id res chain seq x y z
N MET A 1 -19.09 -19.35 6.73
CA MET A 1 -18.71 -19.02 5.34
C MET A 1 -18.13 -17.63 5.38
N ILE A 2 -16.84 -17.45 5.12
CA ILE A 2 -16.22 -16.12 5.08
C ILE A 2 -16.88 -15.36 3.93
N THR A 3 -17.44 -14.18 4.19
CA THR A 3 -17.95 -13.33 3.11
C THR A 3 -16.76 -12.79 2.32
N ASP A 4 -16.90 -12.64 1.00
CA ASP A 4 -15.83 -12.16 0.10
C ASP A 4 -15.12 -10.89 0.65
N LYS A 5 -15.90 -10.01 1.30
CA LYS A 5 -15.40 -8.79 1.96
C LYS A 5 -14.44 -9.04 3.12
N GLU A 6 -14.77 -9.98 4.01
CA GLU A 6 -13.90 -10.34 5.15
C GLU A 6 -12.61 -11.03 4.67
N PHE A 7 -12.70 -11.77 3.56
CA PHE A 7 -11.54 -12.37 2.92
C PHE A 7 -10.62 -11.30 2.33
N THR A 8 -11.15 -10.36 1.54
CA THR A 8 -10.38 -9.25 0.99
C THR A 8 -9.68 -8.43 2.07
N LEU A 9 -10.37 -8.08 3.15
CA LEU A 9 -9.78 -7.32 4.25
C LEU A 9 -8.64 -8.09 4.95
N ARG A 10 -8.77 -9.41 5.07
CA ARG A 10 -7.69 -10.26 5.58
C ARG A 10 -6.46 -10.22 4.68
N LEU A 11 -6.64 -10.32 3.36
CA LEU A 11 -5.55 -10.24 2.39
C LEU A 11 -4.85 -8.88 2.46
N ILE A 12 -5.60 -7.79 2.56
CA ILE A 12 -5.04 -6.43 2.72
C ILE A 12 -4.15 -6.37 3.95
N ARG A 13 -4.61 -6.86 5.10
CA ARG A 13 -3.82 -6.86 6.35
C ARG A 13 -2.58 -7.74 6.26
N GLN A 14 -2.70 -8.91 5.64
CA GLN A 14 -1.56 -9.81 5.42
C GLN A 14 -0.50 -9.16 4.54
N LEU A 15 -0.93 -8.53 3.43
CA LEU A 15 -0.04 -7.81 2.53
C LEU A 15 0.61 -6.61 3.22
N THR A 16 -0.15 -5.80 3.97
CA THR A 16 0.40 -4.68 4.75
C THR A 16 1.49 -5.15 5.69
N GLN A 17 1.26 -6.21 6.47
CA GLN A 17 2.24 -6.75 7.40
C GLN A 17 3.48 -7.31 6.69
N ALA A 18 3.30 -7.97 5.54
CA ALA A 18 4.42 -8.46 4.74
C ALA A 18 5.27 -7.29 4.21
N LEU A 19 4.64 -6.27 3.65
CA LEU A 19 5.33 -5.07 3.16
C LEU A 19 6.04 -4.31 4.28
N GLU A 20 5.43 -4.17 5.44
CA GLU A 20 6.08 -3.50 6.59
C GLU A 20 7.36 -4.20 7.02
N LYS A 21 7.36 -5.54 7.04
CA LYS A 21 8.57 -6.31 7.31
C LYS A 21 9.63 -5.98 6.26
N LEU A 22 9.30 -6.16 4.98
CA LEU A 22 10.20 -5.88 3.87
C LEU A 22 10.76 -4.45 3.84
N ILE A 23 9.98 -3.46 4.27
CA ILE A 23 10.42 -2.07 4.36
C ILE A 23 11.46 -1.88 5.48
N LEU A 24 11.40 -2.67 6.55
CA LEU A 24 12.32 -2.60 7.68
C LEU A 24 13.65 -3.36 7.45
N ASP A 25 13.85 -3.94 6.26
CA ASP A 25 15.10 -4.60 5.82
C ASP A 25 15.65 -5.58 6.87
N LYS A 26 14.79 -6.46 7.42
CA LYS A 26 15.24 -7.47 8.39
C LYS A 26 15.99 -8.60 7.66
N PRO A 27 17.07 -9.14 8.25
CA PRO A 27 17.99 -10.06 7.57
C PRO A 27 17.41 -11.41 7.10
N GLU A 28 16.18 -11.78 7.46
CA GLU A 28 15.49 -12.99 6.97
C GLU A 28 14.80 -12.82 5.59
N GLU A 29 14.81 -11.62 5.01
CA GLU A 29 13.79 -11.18 4.03
C GLU A 29 14.06 -11.43 2.53
N SER A 30 15.24 -11.89 2.13
CA SER A 30 15.47 -12.19 0.69
C SER A 30 14.58 -13.33 0.15
N LEU A 31 14.06 -14.17 1.05
CA LEU A 31 13.06 -15.20 0.74
C LEU A 31 11.65 -14.60 0.64
N MET A 32 11.23 -13.72 1.57
CA MET A 32 9.90 -13.11 1.55
C MET A 32 9.68 -12.20 0.32
N GLN A 33 10.72 -11.49 -0.16
CA GLN A 33 10.62 -10.70 -1.40
C GLN A 33 10.39 -11.59 -2.63
N LYS A 34 10.95 -12.80 -2.65
CA LYS A 34 10.74 -13.78 -3.74
C LYS A 34 9.36 -14.44 -3.70
N GLU A 35 8.67 -14.38 -2.57
CA GLU A 35 7.38 -15.04 -2.34
C GLU A 35 6.17 -14.12 -2.55
N LEU A 36 6.34 -12.78 -2.53
CA LEU A 36 5.24 -11.86 -2.80
C LEU A 36 4.90 -11.83 -4.29
N ASP A 37 3.87 -12.59 -4.68
CA ASP A 37 3.22 -12.46 -5.97
C ASP A 37 2.21 -11.30 -5.94
N PHE A 38 2.68 -10.10 -6.30
CA PHE A 38 1.84 -8.91 -6.38
C PHE A 38 0.69 -9.06 -7.38
N ASP A 39 0.87 -9.78 -8.47
CA ASP A 39 -0.19 -9.96 -9.46
C ASP A 39 -1.35 -10.78 -8.90
N THR A 40 -1.05 -11.89 -8.22
CA THR A 40 -2.08 -12.69 -7.55
C THR A 40 -2.79 -11.87 -6.46
N LEU A 41 -2.03 -11.15 -5.62
CA LEU A 41 -2.60 -10.35 -4.54
C LEU A 41 -3.48 -9.20 -5.06
N MET A 42 -3.05 -8.47 -6.09
CA MET A 42 -3.84 -7.40 -6.69
C MET A 42 -5.08 -7.96 -7.39
N ARG A 43 -4.99 -9.14 -8.00
CA ARG A 43 -6.16 -9.83 -8.57
C ARG A 43 -7.15 -10.19 -7.47
N ASP A 44 -6.70 -10.68 -6.33
CA ASP A 44 -7.63 -11.04 -5.26
C ASP A 44 -8.29 -9.83 -4.60
N ILE A 45 -7.53 -8.74 -4.39
CA ILE A 45 -8.00 -7.53 -3.70
C ILE A 45 -8.79 -6.60 -4.63
N PHE A 46 -8.27 -6.34 -5.82
CA PHE A 46 -8.79 -5.33 -6.75
C PHE A 46 -9.35 -5.91 -8.06
N LYS A 47 -9.20 -7.22 -8.31
CA LYS A 47 -9.55 -7.85 -9.59
C LYS A 47 -8.75 -7.29 -10.78
N MET A 48 -7.54 -6.81 -10.50
CA MET A 48 -6.61 -6.19 -11.46
C MET A 48 -5.20 -6.73 -11.24
N SER A 49 -4.37 -6.76 -12.28
CA SER A 49 -2.92 -7.01 -12.16
C SER A 49 -2.22 -5.87 -11.43
N PHE A 50 -0.98 -6.11 -10.97
CA PHE A 50 -0.16 -5.05 -10.39
C PHE A 50 0.12 -3.94 -11.41
N THR A 51 0.36 -4.27 -12.67
CA THR A 51 0.55 -3.28 -13.75
C THR A 51 -0.68 -2.40 -13.93
N GLU A 52 -1.89 -2.97 -13.88
CA GLU A 52 -3.14 -2.19 -13.96
C GLU A 52 -3.36 -1.31 -12.72
N VAL A 53 -3.10 -1.82 -11.52
CA VAL A 53 -3.19 -1.02 -10.28
C VAL A 53 -2.18 0.12 -10.28
N SER A 54 -0.92 -0.17 -10.65
CA SER A 54 0.16 0.80 -10.62
C SER A 54 0.07 1.86 -11.71
N SER A 55 -0.57 1.56 -12.85
CA SER A 55 -0.79 2.52 -13.94
C SER A 55 -1.93 3.52 -13.67
N LYS A 56 -2.81 3.24 -12.70
CA LYS A 56 -3.87 4.17 -12.29
C LYS A 56 -3.29 5.42 -11.65
N THR A 57 -3.96 6.54 -11.88
CA THR A 57 -3.71 7.78 -11.13
C THR A 57 -4.09 7.62 -9.65
N LYS A 58 -3.56 8.50 -8.80
CA LYS A 58 -3.93 8.50 -7.38
C LYS A 58 -5.42 8.77 -7.20
N GLU A 59 -6.04 9.62 -8.02
CA GLU A 59 -7.46 9.93 -8.00
C GLU A 59 -8.33 8.71 -8.35
N GLU A 60 -7.96 7.95 -9.39
CA GLU A 60 -8.67 6.71 -9.74
C GLU A 60 -8.57 5.65 -8.64
N MET A 61 -7.40 5.53 -8.01
CA MET A 61 -7.21 4.61 -6.88
C MET A 61 -8.01 5.03 -5.65
N ILE A 62 -8.08 6.33 -5.35
CA ILE A 62 -8.93 6.87 -4.27
C ILE A 62 -10.40 6.54 -4.56
N ALA A 63 -10.87 6.71 -5.80
CA ALA A 63 -12.24 6.36 -6.18
C ALA A 63 -12.54 4.87 -5.95
N LEU A 64 -11.62 3.97 -6.31
CA LEU A 64 -11.76 2.53 -6.06
C LEU A 64 -11.84 2.17 -4.57
N VAL A 65 -11.11 2.89 -3.71
CA VAL A 65 -11.20 2.70 -2.26
C VAL A 65 -12.53 3.24 -1.74
N ASN A 66 -12.99 4.38 -2.25
CA ASN A 66 -14.26 5.00 -1.84
C ASN A 66 -15.50 4.15 -2.17
N GLU A 67 -15.42 3.26 -3.15
CA GLU A 67 -16.47 2.26 -3.43
C GLU A 67 -16.56 1.16 -2.34
N ARG A 68 -15.56 1.05 -1.46
CA ARG A 68 -15.52 0.09 -0.34
C ARG A 68 -16.14 0.69 0.92
N GLN A 69 -16.31 -0.13 1.95
CA GLN A 69 -16.86 0.34 3.22
C GLN A 69 -15.90 1.34 3.88
N GLU A 70 -16.43 2.48 4.30
CA GLU A 70 -15.65 3.58 4.89
C GLU A 70 -14.75 3.14 6.05
N ARG A 71 -15.25 2.24 6.91
CA ARG A 71 -14.50 1.67 8.04
C ARG A 71 -13.22 0.91 7.63
N ASP A 72 -13.16 0.44 6.38
CA ASP A 72 -12.06 -0.35 5.83
C ASP A 72 -11.09 0.54 5.02
N HIS A 73 -11.44 1.78 4.68
CA HIS A 73 -10.62 2.67 3.83
C HIS A 73 -9.20 2.84 4.34
N LYS A 74 -9.03 2.96 5.67
CA LYS A 74 -7.72 3.04 6.31
C LYS A 74 -6.83 1.83 5.99
N ASP A 75 -7.38 0.61 6.00
CA ASP A 75 -6.63 -0.61 5.73
C ASP A 75 -6.15 -0.60 4.26
N TYR A 76 -6.98 -0.13 3.33
CA TYR A 76 -6.59 0.05 1.92
C TYR A 76 -5.50 1.10 1.75
N TYR A 77 -5.64 2.28 2.37
CA TYR A 77 -4.67 3.36 2.23
C TYR A 77 -3.31 3.02 2.84
N GLU A 78 -3.28 2.32 3.97
CA GLU A 78 -2.03 1.83 4.56
C GLU A 78 -1.32 0.84 3.62
N MET A 79 -2.08 -0.12 3.08
CA MET A 79 -1.56 -1.13 2.16
C MET A 79 -1.01 -0.49 0.88
N LEU A 80 -1.77 0.42 0.26
CA LEU A 80 -1.33 1.12 -0.95
C LEU A 80 -0.12 2.01 -0.67
N GLY A 81 -0.08 2.72 0.46
CA GLY A 81 1.07 3.49 0.89
C GLY A 81 2.33 2.63 0.98
N ASN A 82 2.25 1.48 1.66
CA ASN A 82 3.35 0.52 1.77
C ASN A 82 3.74 -0.10 0.41
N LEU A 83 2.75 -0.43 -0.43
CA LEU A 83 2.97 -1.05 -1.73
C LEU A 83 3.79 -0.13 -2.64
N PHE A 84 3.35 1.11 -2.80
CA PHE A 84 4.05 2.08 -3.64
C PHE A 84 5.36 2.53 -3.02
N TYR A 85 5.44 2.68 -1.69
CA TYR A 85 6.69 3.01 -1.01
C TYR A 85 7.75 1.96 -1.29
N PHE A 86 7.43 0.68 -1.05
CA PHE A 86 8.34 -0.45 -1.29
C PHE A 86 8.82 -0.50 -2.74
N ASN A 87 7.90 -0.47 -3.71
CA ASN A 87 8.25 -0.52 -5.13
C ASN A 87 9.01 0.72 -5.61
N SER A 88 8.85 1.87 -4.96
CA SER A 88 9.62 3.08 -5.31
C SER A 88 11.10 3.03 -4.90
N ARG A 89 11.47 2.17 -3.95
CA ARG A 89 12.85 2.10 -3.41
C ARG A 89 13.86 1.56 -4.42
N HIS A 90 13.42 0.76 -5.39
CA HIS A 90 14.31 0.15 -6.39
C HIS A 90 14.71 1.13 -7.50
N ASP A 91 13.75 1.84 -8.08
CA ASP A 91 13.96 2.65 -9.30
C ASP A 91 13.85 4.17 -9.07
N GLN A 92 13.67 4.61 -7.83
CA GLN A 92 13.35 6.02 -7.50
C GLN A 92 12.20 6.59 -8.34
N ASN A 93 11.20 5.74 -8.61
CA ASN A 93 10.06 6.11 -9.44
C ASN A 93 9.23 7.21 -8.75
N LYS A 94 9.31 8.44 -9.28
CA LYS A 94 8.62 9.62 -8.75
C LYS A 94 7.10 9.48 -8.69
N ASP A 95 6.49 8.76 -9.64
CA ASP A 95 5.05 8.49 -9.63
C ASP A 95 4.68 7.60 -8.43
N PHE A 96 5.46 6.55 -8.18
CA PHE A 96 5.24 5.70 -7.00
C PHE A 96 5.51 6.44 -5.70
N GLN A 97 6.50 7.33 -5.66
CA GLN A 97 6.77 8.17 -4.49
C GLN A 97 5.59 9.12 -4.19
N ASP A 98 5.03 9.78 -5.21
CA ASP A 98 3.87 10.67 -5.02
C ASP A 98 2.61 9.90 -4.59
N LYS A 99 2.38 8.72 -5.16
CA LYS A 99 1.31 7.80 -4.74
C LYS A 99 1.48 7.35 -3.30
N ALA A 100 2.66 6.87 -2.93
CA ALA A 100 2.97 6.43 -1.57
C ALA A 100 2.71 7.55 -0.55
N LYS A 101 3.20 8.76 -0.84
CA LYS A 101 3.00 9.95 0.00
C LYS A 101 1.51 10.23 0.19
N THR A 102 0.77 10.29 -0.91
CA THR A 102 -0.67 10.57 -0.91
C THR A 102 -1.44 9.55 -0.06
N PHE A 103 -1.19 8.25 -0.25
CA PHE A 103 -1.90 7.22 0.49
C PHE A 103 -1.53 7.17 1.97
N TYR A 104 -0.27 7.47 2.33
CA TYR A 104 0.09 7.63 3.73
C TYR A 104 -0.59 8.84 4.39
N GLU A 105 -0.69 9.97 3.71
CA GLU A 105 -1.42 11.14 4.22
C GLU A 105 -2.91 10.82 4.41
N LEU A 106 -3.54 10.15 3.44
CA LEU A 106 -4.92 9.68 3.54
C LEU A 106 -5.11 8.66 4.66
N TYR A 107 -4.15 7.75 4.86
CA TYR A 107 -4.18 6.79 5.96
C TYR A 107 -4.19 7.49 7.32
N LEU A 108 -3.28 8.44 7.55
CA LEU A 108 -3.22 9.19 8.81
C LEU A 108 -4.51 9.99 9.04
N GLN A 109 -5.02 10.66 8.01
CA GLN A 109 -6.27 11.42 8.08
C GLN A 109 -7.47 10.53 8.39
N THR A 110 -7.58 9.37 7.72
CA THR A 110 -8.76 8.48 7.83
C THR A 110 -8.71 7.64 9.11
N SER A 111 -7.52 7.23 9.56
CA SER A 111 -7.36 6.42 10.76
C SER A 111 -7.43 7.24 12.05
N GLY A 112 -7.07 8.53 12.00
CA GLY A 112 -6.89 9.36 13.20
C GLY A 112 -5.72 8.90 14.08
N ILE A 113 -4.85 8.02 13.58
CA ILE A 113 -3.73 7.44 14.33
C ILE A 113 -2.48 8.29 14.13
N PHE A 114 -1.74 8.49 15.22
CA PHE A 114 -0.38 9.01 15.15
C PHE A 114 0.63 7.86 14.96
N ALA A 115 1.11 7.66 13.74
CA ALA A 115 2.07 6.63 13.39
C ALA A 115 3.43 7.24 12.98
N LEU A 116 4.36 7.33 13.93
CA LEU A 116 5.69 7.93 13.70
C LEU A 116 6.46 7.32 12.50
N PRO A 117 6.46 5.99 12.27
CA PRO A 117 7.12 5.41 11.10
C PRO A 117 6.55 5.93 9.78
N ILE A 118 5.22 6.09 9.69
CA ILE A 118 4.55 6.59 8.49
C ILE A 118 4.86 8.08 8.27
N ILE A 119 4.88 8.87 9.34
CA ILE A 119 5.26 10.28 9.28
C ILE A 119 6.68 10.45 8.75
N ASN A 120 7.62 9.62 9.21
CA ASN A 120 9.00 9.64 8.73
C ASN A 120 9.08 9.32 7.23
N ARG A 121 8.37 8.28 6.77
CA ARG A 121 8.30 7.92 5.34
C ARG A 121 7.70 9.05 4.50
N ILE A 122 6.62 9.71 4.96
CA ILE A 122 6.05 10.89 4.28
C ILE A 122 7.11 11.98 4.12
N ASN A 123 7.89 12.28 5.17
CA ASN A 123 8.93 13.31 5.11
C ASN A 123 10.08 12.93 4.18
N GLU A 124 10.46 11.66 4.14
CA GLU A 124 11.45 11.13 3.18
C GLU A 124 10.96 11.28 1.74
N LEU A 125 9.70 10.91 1.48
CA LEU A 125 9.08 11.04 0.15
C LEU A 125 8.95 12.50 -0.29
N LYS A 126 8.61 13.42 0.62
CA LYS A 126 8.56 14.86 0.32
C LYS A 126 9.91 15.38 -0.15
N LYS A 127 10.99 15.02 0.56
CA LYS A 127 12.36 15.39 0.17
C LYS A 127 12.80 14.79 -1.17
N ALA A 128 12.33 13.58 -1.50
CA ALA A 128 12.67 12.93 -2.77
C ALA A 128 11.92 13.52 -3.99
N LEU A 129 10.78 14.16 -3.75
CA LEU A 129 9.94 14.78 -4.78
C LEU A 129 10.29 16.25 -5.05
N GLU A 130 11.04 16.90 -4.15
CA GLU A 130 11.67 18.22 -4.35
C GLU A 130 12.75 18.17 -5.46
#